data_AF-A0A917C4H2-F1
#
_entry.id   AF-A0A917C4H2-F1
#
_cell.length_a   1.000
_cell.length_b   1.000
_cell.length_c   1.000
_cell.angle_alpha   90.00
_cell.angle_beta   90.00
_cell.angle_gamma   90.00
#
_symmetry.space_group_name_H-M   'P 1'
#
loop_
_entity.id
_entity.type
_entity.pdbx_description
1 polymer ?
#
loop_
_entity_poly.entity_id
_entity_poly.type
_entity_poly.pdbx_seq_one_letter_code
_entity_poly.pdbx_strand_id
1 'polypeptide(L)'
;MNAEDILELDGVLCFHITDKAIHGPNDKNVKTAASERVVPVHKRILDQNFTEYHSTLPKAGKLFPDLPKIEGAYLSHAFSKYFPQFLTRCNAREERTSFHSFRHNFRDAMRNAGIQHDVALALGGWTGNRGVEASYGRGYSVSVLSNALNMICYSDLEGCNKTIFGIKESDASY
;
A
#
# COMPACT_ATOMS: atom_id res chain seq x y z
N MET A 1 -6.79 6.52 2.72
CA MET A 1 -5.44 7.12 2.65
C MET A 1 -5.55 8.42 1.89
N ASN A 2 -5.04 9.48 2.48
CA ASN A 2 -4.95 10.82 1.91
C ASN A 2 -3.58 10.97 1.22
N ALA A 3 -3.42 11.96 0.35
CA ALA A 3 -2.13 12.22 -0.31
C ALA A 3 -1.03 12.58 0.71
N GLU A 4 -1.39 13.24 1.81
CA GLU A 4 -0.49 13.55 2.94
C GLU A 4 0.04 12.34 3.71
N ASP A 5 -0.53 11.14 3.49
CA ASP A 5 -0.10 9.91 4.17
C ASP A 5 1.15 9.29 3.53
N ILE A 6 1.72 9.93 2.51
CA ILE A 6 3.03 9.55 1.95
C ILE A 6 4.10 10.40 2.62
N LEU A 7 5.03 9.73 3.29
CA LEU A 7 6.10 10.36 4.07
C LEU A 7 7.46 9.84 3.62
N GLU A 8 8.47 10.67 3.74
CA GLU A 8 9.86 10.25 3.59
C GLU A 8 10.52 10.13 4.96
N LEU A 9 11.08 8.96 5.25
CA LEU A 9 11.75 8.65 6.52
C LEU A 9 13.11 8.04 6.20
N ASP A 10 14.20 8.67 6.67
CA ASP A 10 15.58 8.24 6.41
C ASP A 10 15.87 8.02 4.90
N GLY A 11 15.33 8.87 4.03
CA GLY A 11 15.47 8.76 2.57
C GLY A 11 14.60 7.68 1.91
N VAL A 12 13.67 7.07 2.65
CA VAL A 12 12.77 6.03 2.16
C VAL A 12 11.33 6.55 2.13
N LEU A 13 10.72 6.53 0.94
CA LEU A 13 9.31 6.84 0.77
C LEU A 13 8.44 5.74 1.41
N CYS A 14 7.43 6.14 2.18
CA CYS A 14 6.60 5.25 2.97
C CYS A 14 5.12 5.61 2.90
N PHE A 15 4.27 4.58 2.93
CA PHE A 15 2.85 4.71 3.26
C PHE A 15 2.68 4.77 4.79
N HIS A 16 2.08 5.84 5.29
CA HIS A 16 1.67 5.97 6.68
C HIS A 16 0.22 5.56 6.86
N ILE A 17 0.00 4.43 7.50
CA ILE A 17 -1.33 3.89 7.76
C ILE A 17 -1.77 4.45 9.11
N THR A 18 -2.67 5.44 9.08
CA THR A 18 -3.20 6.14 10.25
C THR A 18 -4.64 6.58 10.01
N ASP A 19 -5.40 6.80 11.08
CA ASP A 19 -6.72 7.44 11.05
C ASP A 19 -6.64 8.97 11.10
N LYS A 20 -5.49 9.55 11.47
CA LYS A 20 -5.29 11.00 11.60
C LYS A 20 -5.21 11.68 10.25
N ALA A 21 -5.87 12.83 10.10
CA ALA A 21 -5.73 13.70 8.94
C ALA A 21 -5.30 15.10 9.39
N ILE A 22 -4.39 15.74 8.64
CA ILE A 22 -3.90 17.10 8.93
C ILE A 22 -4.58 18.09 7.98
N HIS A 23 -4.54 17.80 6.68
CA HIS A 23 -5.09 18.61 5.60
C HIS A 23 -6.22 17.89 4.85
N GLY A 24 -6.17 16.56 4.77
CA GLY A 24 -7.15 15.78 4.03
C GLY A 24 -8.45 15.50 4.79
N PRO A 25 -9.39 14.76 4.17
CA PRO A 25 -10.64 14.38 4.82
C PRO A 25 -10.38 13.52 6.06
N ASN A 26 -11.16 13.77 7.12
CA ASN A 26 -11.13 12.99 8.36
C ASN A 26 -12.14 11.84 8.31
N ASP A 27 -11.95 10.93 7.35
CA ASP A 27 -12.82 9.77 7.06
C ASP A 27 -12.04 8.45 7.12
N LYS A 28 -10.81 8.49 7.65
CA LYS A 28 -9.94 7.32 7.83
C LYS A 28 -10.23 6.69 9.18
N ASN A 29 -10.14 5.37 9.23
CA ASN A 29 -10.32 4.63 10.47
C ASN A 29 -9.34 3.47 10.51
N VAL A 30 -8.72 3.27 11.67
CA VAL A 30 -7.93 2.09 11.98
C VAL A 30 -8.65 1.29 13.06
N LYS A 31 -8.61 -0.04 12.94
CA LYS A 31 -9.36 -0.93 13.87
C LYS A 31 -8.91 -0.76 15.32
N THR A 32 -7.63 -0.46 15.54
CA THR A 32 -7.00 -0.26 16.85
C THR A 32 -5.78 0.67 16.70
N ALA A 33 -5.31 1.28 17.79
CA ALA A 33 -4.06 2.04 17.79
C ALA A 33 -2.87 1.20 17.30
N ALA A 34 -2.85 -0.10 17.61
CA ALA A 34 -1.83 -1.05 17.13
C ALA A 34 -1.88 -1.30 15.61
N SER A 35 -2.89 -0.79 14.91
CA SER A 35 -2.97 -0.86 13.44
C SER A 35 -2.24 0.30 12.75
N GLU A 36 -1.87 1.36 13.49
CA GLU A 36 -1.01 2.44 12.96
C GLU A 36 0.36 1.86 12.60
N ARG A 37 0.85 2.14 11.39
CA ARG A 37 2.16 1.65 10.94
C ARG A 37 2.69 2.43 9.75
N VAL A 38 4.00 2.33 9.56
CA VAL A 38 4.73 2.83 8.40
C VAL A 38 5.14 1.63 7.55
N VAL A 39 4.84 1.68 6.24
CA VAL A 39 5.20 0.64 5.28
C VAL A 39 6.02 1.29 4.16
N PRO A 40 7.29 0.90 3.95
CA PRO A 40 8.07 1.40 2.82
C PRO A 40 7.39 1.14 1.48
N VAL A 41 7.63 2.02 0.50
CA VAL A 41 7.19 1.81 -0.87
C VAL A 41 8.19 0.86 -1.55
N HIS A 42 7.71 -0.28 -2.03
CA HIS A 42 8.54 -1.24 -2.75
C HIS A 42 9.13 -0.61 -4.04
N LYS A 43 10.38 -0.89 -4.38
CA LYS A 43 11.08 -0.31 -5.54
C LYS A 43 10.28 -0.42 -6.84
N ARG A 44 9.67 -1.59 -7.06
CA ARG A 44 8.83 -1.86 -8.23
C ARG A 44 7.66 -0.89 -8.36
N ILE A 45 7.10 -0.37 -7.27
CA ILE A 45 6.03 0.64 -7.29
C ILE A 45 6.61 2.01 -7.69
N LEU A 46 7.78 2.36 -7.15
CA LEU A 46 8.49 3.59 -7.53
C LEU A 46 8.84 3.58 -9.03
N ASP A 47 9.31 2.45 -9.55
CA ASP A 47 9.60 2.24 -10.98
C ASP A 47 8.38 2.44 -11.90
N GLN A 48 7.15 2.54 -11.35
CA GLN A 48 5.92 2.77 -12.11
C GLN A 48 5.44 4.23 -12.09
N ASN A 49 6.33 5.19 -11.79
CA ASN A 49 6.06 6.63 -11.68
C ASN A 49 5.17 7.01 -10.49
N PHE A 50 5.29 6.29 -9.37
CA PHE A 50 4.46 6.57 -8.19
C PHE A 50 4.76 7.94 -7.57
N THR A 51 6.02 8.37 -7.58
CA THR A 51 6.44 9.67 -7.02
C THR A 51 5.85 10.82 -7.83
N GLU A 52 5.92 10.72 -9.16
CA GLU A 52 5.35 11.67 -10.10
C GLU A 52 3.84 11.73 -9.93
N TYR A 53 3.17 10.57 -9.86
CA TYR A 53 1.75 10.50 -9.57
C TYR A 53 1.38 11.21 -8.27
N HIS A 54 2.09 10.91 -7.17
CA HIS A 54 1.86 11.55 -5.89
C HIS A 54 2.01 13.07 -5.96
N SER A 55 2.99 13.57 -6.71
CA SER A 55 3.20 15.02 -6.91
C SER A 55 2.05 15.72 -7.63
N THR A 56 1.25 15.01 -8.44
CA THR A 56 0.06 15.56 -9.10
C THR A 56 -1.14 15.70 -8.17
N LEU A 57 -1.11 15.07 -6.99
CA LEU A 57 -2.25 15.04 -6.09
C LEU A 57 -2.29 16.30 -5.21
N PRO A 58 -3.49 16.85 -4.96
CA PRO A 58 -3.63 17.93 -4.00
C PRO A 58 -3.29 17.43 -2.59
N LYS A 59 -2.63 18.28 -1.79
CA LYS A 59 -2.22 17.94 -0.41
C LYS A 59 -3.39 17.47 0.47
N ALA A 60 -4.55 18.11 0.32
CA ALA A 60 -5.80 17.77 1.00
C ALA A 60 -6.61 16.66 0.29
N GLY A 61 -6.04 15.99 -0.71
CA GLY A 61 -6.70 15.01 -1.56
C GLY A 61 -6.62 13.57 -1.04
N LYS A 62 -7.30 12.67 -1.77
CA LYS A 62 -7.11 11.22 -1.62
C LYS A 62 -5.89 10.76 -2.40
N LEU A 63 -5.19 9.76 -1.86
CA LEU A 63 -4.07 9.14 -2.57
C LEU A 63 -4.53 8.43 -3.85
N PHE A 64 -5.75 7.87 -3.86
CA PHE A 64 -6.35 7.24 -5.04
C PHE A 64 -7.77 7.78 -5.23
N PRO A 65 -7.92 8.93 -5.91
CA PRO A 65 -9.22 9.61 -6.08
C PRO A 65 -10.26 8.77 -6.85
N ASP A 66 -9.79 7.95 -7.79
CA ASP A 66 -10.63 7.12 -8.68
C ASP A 66 -11.15 5.84 -8.02
N LEU A 67 -10.82 5.59 -6.74
CA LEU A 67 -11.36 4.43 -6.04
C LEU A 67 -12.88 4.51 -5.89
N PRO A 68 -13.59 3.41 -6.15
CA PRO A 68 -15.04 3.39 -6.07
C PRO A 68 -15.50 3.65 -4.64
N LYS A 69 -16.50 4.52 -4.52
CA LYS A 69 -17.19 4.83 -3.27
C LYS A 69 -18.62 4.28 -3.36
N ILE A 70 -19.06 3.66 -2.28
CA ILE A 70 -20.46 3.26 -2.10
C ILE A 70 -20.99 4.09 -0.94
N GLU A 71 -22.07 4.82 -1.16
CA GLU A 71 -22.70 5.65 -0.14
C GLU A 71 -23.08 4.80 1.09
N GLY A 72 -22.80 5.31 2.29
CA GLY A 72 -23.04 4.60 3.54
C GLY A 72 -22.14 3.39 3.82
N ALA A 73 -21.18 3.07 2.95
CA ALA A 73 -20.25 1.97 3.16
C ALA A 73 -18.82 2.46 3.40
N TYR A 74 -18.07 1.70 4.22
CA TYR A 74 -16.63 1.91 4.34
C TYR A 74 -15.93 1.70 2.99
N LEU A 75 -14.90 2.51 2.71
CA LEU A 75 -14.12 2.40 1.48
C LEU A 75 -13.53 0.99 1.27
N SER A 76 -13.15 0.31 2.37
CA SER A 76 -12.69 -1.08 2.34
C SER A 76 -13.75 -2.06 1.83
N HIS A 77 -15.03 -1.83 2.16
CA HIS A 77 -16.15 -2.64 1.68
C HIS A 77 -16.38 -2.40 0.18
N ALA A 78 -16.40 -1.14 -0.25
CA ALA A 78 -16.54 -0.78 -1.65
C ALA A 78 -15.41 -1.37 -2.50
N PHE A 79 -14.16 -1.26 -2.04
CA PHE A 79 -13.00 -1.82 -2.72
C PHE A 79 -13.06 -3.35 -2.80
N SER A 80 -13.46 -4.02 -1.72
CA SER A 80 -13.58 -5.49 -1.70
C SER A 80 -14.62 -6.02 -2.70
N LYS A 81 -15.68 -5.26 -2.96
CA LYS A 81 -16.67 -5.58 -4.01
C LYS A 81 -16.17 -5.27 -5.42
N TYR A 82 -15.37 -4.21 -5.57
CA TYR A 82 -14.75 -3.83 -6.85
C TYR A 82 -13.66 -4.79 -7.30
N PHE A 83 -12.82 -5.27 -6.38
CA PHE A 83 -11.61 -6.03 -6.69
C PHE A 83 -11.86 -7.28 -7.56
N PRO A 84 -12.90 -8.12 -7.32
CA PRO A 84 -13.20 -9.24 -8.22
C PRO A 84 -13.58 -8.81 -9.64
N GLN A 85 -14.19 -7.63 -9.82
CA GLN A 85 -14.51 -7.09 -11.15
C GLN A 85 -13.24 -6.62 -11.87
N PHE A 86 -12.32 -6.00 -11.12
CA PHE A 86 -10.99 -5.65 -11.62
C PHE A 86 -10.24 -6.91 -12.11
N LEU A 87 -10.21 -7.97 -11.31
CA LEU A 87 -9.58 -9.23 -11.71
C LEU A 87 -10.21 -9.84 -12.98
N THR A 88 -11.55 -9.77 -13.12
CA THR A 88 -12.22 -10.21 -14.36
C THR A 88 -11.76 -9.40 -15.57
N ARG A 89 -11.65 -8.07 -15.46
CA ARG A 89 -11.18 -7.20 -16.55
C ARG A 89 -9.73 -7.47 -16.94
N CYS A 90 -8.91 -7.90 -15.98
CA CYS A 90 -7.52 -8.28 -16.21
C CYS A 90 -7.35 -9.74 -16.65
N ASN A 91 -8.43 -10.51 -16.81
CA ASN A 91 -8.40 -11.95 -17.09
C ASN A 91 -7.60 -12.75 -16.03
N ALA A 92 -7.69 -12.34 -14.77
CA ALA A 92 -6.94 -12.88 -13.63
C ALA A 92 -7.85 -13.37 -12.49
N ARG A 93 -9.14 -13.60 -12.78
CA ARG A 93 -10.11 -14.06 -11.78
C ARG A 93 -10.17 -15.58 -11.75
N GLU A 94 -10.00 -16.13 -10.55
CA GLU A 94 -10.25 -17.54 -10.22
C GLU A 94 -11.20 -17.66 -9.03
N GLU A 95 -11.70 -18.88 -8.77
CA GLU A 95 -12.73 -19.18 -7.76
C GLU A 95 -12.39 -18.67 -6.35
N ARG A 96 -11.09 -18.63 -5.99
CA ARG A 96 -10.61 -18.21 -4.66
C ARG A 96 -9.85 -16.87 -4.67
N THR A 97 -9.97 -16.10 -5.75
CA THR A 97 -9.33 -14.78 -5.85
C THR A 97 -10.21 -13.68 -5.23
N SER A 98 -9.66 -13.00 -4.24
CA SER A 98 -10.30 -11.91 -3.49
C SER A 98 -9.25 -10.92 -3.02
N PHE A 99 -9.69 -9.78 -2.48
CA PHE A 99 -8.73 -8.83 -1.92
C PHE A 99 -7.98 -9.40 -0.70
N HIS A 100 -8.63 -10.28 0.07
CA HIS A 100 -7.98 -10.99 1.18
C HIS A 100 -6.94 -12.00 0.69
N SER A 101 -7.22 -12.76 -0.36
CA SER A 101 -6.24 -13.71 -0.90
C SER A 101 -5.08 -13.01 -1.61
N PHE A 102 -5.27 -11.80 -2.14
CA PHE A 102 -4.17 -10.94 -2.59
C PHE A 102 -3.22 -10.59 -1.43
N ARG A 103 -3.76 -10.21 -0.26
CA ARG A 103 -2.95 -9.97 0.94
C ARG A 103 -2.26 -11.23 1.47
N HIS A 104 -2.87 -12.41 1.33
CA HIS A 104 -2.22 -13.68 1.68
C HIS A 104 -1.06 -14.01 0.72
N ASN A 105 -1.22 -13.78 -0.58
CA ASN A 105 -0.14 -13.91 -1.56
C ASN A 105 1.07 -13.04 -1.19
N PHE A 106 0.84 -11.81 -0.72
CA PHE A 106 1.94 -10.97 -0.22
C PHE A 106 2.68 -11.60 0.97
N ARG A 107 1.97 -12.27 1.89
CA ARG A 107 2.57 -13.03 2.99
C ARG A 107 3.43 -14.19 2.48
N ASP A 108 2.92 -14.91 1.49
CA ASP A 108 3.59 -16.07 0.92
C ASP A 108 4.83 -15.65 0.13
N ALA A 109 4.75 -14.54 -0.61
CA ALA A 109 5.89 -13.93 -1.29
C ALA A 109 7.01 -13.53 -0.30
N MET A 110 6.66 -12.95 0.85
CA MET A 110 7.64 -12.66 1.90
C MET A 110 8.28 -13.94 2.47
N ARG A 111 7.51 -15.02 2.64
CA ARG A 111 8.05 -16.31 3.09
C ARG A 111 9.01 -16.90 2.07
N ASN A 112 8.65 -16.85 0.78
CA ASN A 112 9.49 -17.36 -0.31
C ASN A 112 10.78 -16.55 -0.48
N ALA A 113 10.73 -15.23 -0.19
CA ALA A 113 11.90 -14.37 -0.16
C ALA A 113 12.78 -14.57 1.09
N GLY A 114 12.39 -15.45 2.03
CA GLY A 114 13.17 -15.70 3.26
C GLY A 114 13.13 -14.54 4.25
N ILE A 115 12.12 -13.67 4.18
CA ILE A 115 11.99 -12.54 5.11
C ILE A 115 11.66 -13.06 6.51
N GLN A 116 12.34 -12.51 7.52
CA GLN A 116 12.12 -12.87 8.92
C GLN A 116 10.65 -12.72 9.32
N HIS A 117 10.15 -13.67 10.10
CA HIS A 117 8.73 -13.73 10.46
C HIS A 117 8.22 -12.43 11.07
N ASP A 118 8.95 -11.87 12.03
CA ASP A 118 8.57 -10.65 12.75
C ASP A 118 8.60 -9.41 11.84
N VAL A 119 9.52 -9.35 10.88
CA VAL A 119 9.53 -8.30 9.83
C VAL A 119 8.28 -8.41 8.95
N ALA A 120 7.92 -9.64 8.54
CA ALA A 120 6.72 -9.87 7.74
C ALA A 120 5.43 -9.52 8.51
N LEU A 121 5.38 -9.80 9.81
CA LEU A 121 4.28 -9.39 10.69
C LEU A 121 4.17 -7.86 10.79
N ALA A 122 5.30 -7.16 10.94
CA ALA A 122 5.35 -5.70 11.00
C ALA A 122 4.87 -5.05 9.69
N LEU A 123 5.40 -5.49 8.53
CA LEU A 123 4.97 -5.01 7.20
C LEU A 123 3.49 -5.32 6.95
N GLY A 124 3.10 -6.56 7.24
CA GLY A 124 1.77 -7.08 6.98
C GLY A 124 0.71 -6.64 7.98
N GLY A 125 1.06 -5.98 9.09
CA GLY A 125 0.12 -5.64 10.16
C GLY A 125 -0.66 -6.85 10.67
N TRP A 126 -0.01 -8.00 10.75
CA TRP A 126 -0.61 -9.25 11.26
C TRP A 126 -0.29 -9.42 12.73
N THR A 127 -1.23 -10.02 13.46
CA THR A 127 -1.04 -10.31 14.88
C THR A 127 -0.10 -11.50 15.04
N GLY A 128 1.14 -11.22 15.42
CA GLY A 128 2.08 -12.15 16.02
C GLY A 128 2.94 -11.34 16.98
N ASN A 129 2.77 -11.62 18.28
CA ASN A 129 3.25 -10.83 19.42
C ASN A 129 2.70 -9.39 19.58
N ARG A 130 2.06 -9.18 20.72
CA ARG A 130 1.66 -7.88 21.27
C ARG A 130 2.92 -7.12 21.73
N GLY A 131 3.72 -6.62 20.81
CA GLY A 131 5.03 -6.04 21.14
C GLY A 131 5.45 -4.93 20.21
N VAL A 132 4.56 -3.98 19.92
CA VAL A 132 5.01 -2.61 19.62
C VAL A 132 4.71 -1.82 20.88
N GLU A 133 5.59 -1.98 21.86
CA GLU A 133 5.69 -1.03 22.95
C GLU A 133 5.92 0.34 22.32
N ALA A 134 4.89 1.16 22.45
CA ALA A 134 5.00 2.59 22.30
C ALA A 134 6.09 3.09 23.27
N SER A 135 6.98 3.93 22.74
CA SER A 135 8.10 4.59 23.42
C SER A 135 9.36 3.75 23.68
N TYR A 136 10.43 4.16 22.99
CA TYR A 136 11.84 3.93 23.36
C TYR A 136 12.35 2.48 23.37
N GLY A 137 12.17 1.80 22.22
CA GLY A 137 12.80 0.53 21.89
C GLY A 137 12.40 0.15 20.47
N ARG A 138 12.80 1.01 19.51
CA ARG A 138 12.25 1.07 18.15
C ARG A 138 12.17 -0.33 17.53
N GLY A 139 11.00 -0.72 17.03
CA GLY A 139 10.87 -1.87 16.13
C GLY A 139 11.80 -1.74 14.92
N TYR A 140 11.60 -2.55 13.88
CA TYR A 140 12.46 -2.50 12.71
C TYR A 140 12.59 -1.08 12.13
N SER A 141 13.82 -0.65 11.86
CA SER A 141 14.04 0.63 11.18
C SER A 141 13.40 0.59 9.79
N VAL A 142 13.05 1.76 9.27
CA VAL A 142 12.46 1.88 7.93
C VAL A 142 13.37 1.26 6.87
N SER A 143 14.69 1.41 7.02
CA SER A 143 15.67 0.77 6.14
C SER A 143 15.62 -0.76 6.20
N VAL A 144 15.48 -1.35 7.39
CA VAL A 144 15.34 -2.83 7.52
C VAL A 144 14.06 -3.31 6.86
N LEU A 145 12.94 -2.61 7.09
CA LEU A 145 11.66 -2.92 6.45
C LEU A 145 11.74 -2.78 4.93
N SER A 146 12.42 -1.74 4.42
CA SER A 146 12.57 -1.45 3.00
C SER A 146 13.43 -2.50 2.31
N ASN A 147 14.57 -2.84 2.92
CA ASN A 147 15.46 -3.89 2.41
C ASN A 147 14.72 -5.23 2.32
N ALA A 148 14.02 -5.63 3.39
CA ALA A 148 13.23 -6.85 3.39
C ALA A 148 12.13 -6.82 2.32
N LEU A 149 11.36 -5.72 2.24
CA LEU A 149 10.30 -5.58 1.26
C LEU A 149 10.83 -5.73 -0.17
N ASN A 150 12.00 -5.15 -0.48
CA ASN A 150 12.63 -5.21 -1.80
C ASN A 150 13.28 -6.57 -2.13
N MET A 151 13.33 -7.53 -1.20
CA MET A 151 13.71 -8.92 -1.49
C MET A 151 12.57 -9.68 -2.17
N ILE A 152 11.33 -9.18 -2.11
CA ILE A 152 10.20 -9.83 -2.77
C ILE A 152 10.35 -9.67 -4.29
N CYS A 153 10.42 -10.79 -4.99
CA CYS A 153 10.32 -10.82 -6.44
C CYS A 153 9.12 -11.67 -6.87
N TYR A 154 8.40 -11.20 -7.88
CA TYR A 154 7.40 -11.98 -8.60
C TYR A 154 7.98 -12.22 -9.99
N SER A 155 8.46 -13.44 -10.24
CA SER A 155 9.11 -13.84 -11.50
C SER A 155 8.25 -13.52 -12.72
N ASP A 156 6.93 -13.68 -12.59
CA ASP A 156 5.97 -13.44 -13.67
C ASP A 156 5.83 -11.95 -14.04
N LEU A 157 6.38 -11.05 -13.21
CA LEU A 157 6.42 -9.60 -13.46
C LEU A 157 7.78 -9.15 -14.00
N GLU A 158 8.77 -10.03 -14.11
CA GLU A 158 10.07 -9.69 -14.70
C GLU A 158 9.89 -9.35 -16.19
N GLY A 159 10.47 -8.22 -16.63
CA GLY A 159 10.32 -7.72 -18.00
C GLY A 159 8.98 -7.02 -18.31
N CYS A 160 8.03 -6.96 -17.37
CA CYS A 160 6.82 -6.17 -17.55
C CYS A 160 7.14 -4.67 -17.45
N ASN A 161 7.00 -3.93 -18.56
CA ASN A 161 7.28 -2.47 -18.63
C ASN A 161 6.00 -1.62 -18.69
N LYS A 162 4.86 -2.16 -18.22
CA LYS A 162 3.60 -1.42 -18.22
C LYS A 162 3.53 -0.44 -17.05
N THR A 163 3.70 0.84 -17.32
CA THR A 163 3.51 1.92 -16.34
C THR A 163 2.09 1.89 -15.77
N ILE A 164 1.98 1.70 -14.44
CA ILE A 164 0.69 1.65 -13.74
C ILE A 164 0.20 3.06 -13.40
N PHE A 165 1.10 3.98 -13.02
CA PHE A 165 0.75 5.37 -12.76
C PHE A 165 1.01 6.25 -13.98
N GLY A 166 0.37 5.89 -15.10
CA GLY A 166 0.41 6.70 -16.31
C GLY A 166 -0.18 8.09 -16.05
N ILE A 167 0.62 9.13 -16.25
CA ILE A 167 0.13 10.50 -16.36
C ILE A 167 -0.73 10.53 -17.62
N LYS A 168 -2.01 10.88 -17.51
CA LYS A 168 -2.81 11.21 -18.70
C LYS A 168 -2.16 12.45 -19.33
N GLU A 169 -1.54 12.31 -20.49
CA GLU A 169 -1.32 13.45 -21.37
C GLU A 169 -2.69 13.88 -21.93
N SER A 170 -3.27 14.90 -21.30
CA SER A 170 -4.36 15.77 -21.78
C SER A 170 -4.40 16.96 -20.81
N ASP A 171 -4.11 18.23 -21.11
CA ASP A 171 -4.21 18.99 -22.35
C ASP A 171 -3.14 20.09 -22.38
N ALA A 172 -2.10 19.92 -23.21
CA ALA A 172 -1.20 21.01 -23.60
C ALA A 172 -1.37 21.25 -25.10
N SER A 173 -2.58 21.64 -25.50
CA SER A 173 -2.81 22.33 -26.77
C SER A 173 -2.70 23.83 -26.51
N TYR A 174 -1.70 24.44 -27.17
CA TYR A 174 -1.52 25.87 -27.38
C TYR A 174 -2.78 26.55 -27.91
#